data_AF-A0A6A6ZZ43-F1
#
_entry.id   AF-A0A6A6ZZ43-F1
#
_cell.length_a   1.000
_cell.length_b   1.000
_cell.length_c   1.000
_cell.angle_alpha   90.00
_cell.angle_beta   90.00
_cell.angle_gamma   90.00
#
_symmetry.space_group_name_H-M   'P 1'
#
loop_
_entity.id
_entity.type
_entity.pdbx_description
1 polymer ?
#
loop_
_entity_poly.entity_id
_entity_poly.type
_entity_poly.pdbx_seq_one_letter_code
_entity_poly.pdbx_strand_id
1 'polypeptide(L)'
;MGVPRITTQRGGMQSLENGIVATVAAASDFETIVNDVSCSQSTYDILRDMRDLTDRFLADITKVGRLTSLPSAHAPGFPTSNDWVYEACRLAALIYTTAIIMHVPFSVAAHSYASVTRWSTKGHPITATLTEALYEALQRTDVVNIWNNMAGVLYWVCSVGAAGARRPEAIETVQRFDSREEASLIWARRCLIMHATRTMVILVFQHPVPVMLSQKRLLQVQELIATRI
;
A
#
# COMPACT_ATOMS: atom_id res chain seq x y z
N MET A 1 -8.33 -55.81 23.20
CA MET A 1 -8.57 -55.14 21.91
C MET A 1 -8.30 -53.64 22.10
N GLY A 2 -7.09 -53.19 21.79
CA GLY A 2 -6.69 -51.79 21.89
C GLY A 2 -6.41 -51.24 20.50
N VAL A 3 -7.14 -50.21 20.10
CA VAL A 3 -6.97 -49.53 18.81
C VAL A 3 -5.71 -48.64 18.87
N PRO A 4 -4.78 -48.70 17.90
CA PRO A 4 -3.62 -47.81 17.90
C PRO A 4 -4.00 -46.42 17.38
N ARG A 5 -3.63 -45.39 18.14
CA ARG A 5 -3.72 -43.98 17.72
C ARG A 5 -2.58 -43.67 16.74
N ILE A 6 -2.92 -43.28 15.51
CA ILE A 6 -1.99 -42.72 14.54
C ILE A 6 -1.78 -41.24 14.88
N THR A 7 -0.57 -40.91 15.33
CA THR A 7 -0.12 -39.54 15.55
C THR A 7 0.33 -38.97 14.20
N THR A 8 -0.50 -38.14 13.56
CA THR A 8 -0.15 -37.48 12.29
C THR A 8 0.89 -36.39 12.55
N GLN A 9 2.10 -36.61 12.07
CA GLN A 9 3.25 -35.72 12.18
C GLN A 9 3.04 -34.47 11.30
N ARG A 10 2.59 -33.36 11.90
CA ARG A 10 2.27 -32.08 11.25
C ARG A 10 3.49 -31.18 10.98
N GLY A 11 4.70 -31.74 10.98
CA GLY A 11 5.97 -30.99 10.93
C GLY A 11 6.63 -30.88 9.54
N GLY A 12 6.26 -31.73 8.59
CA GLY A 12 6.93 -31.79 7.27
C GLY A 12 6.50 -30.71 6.28
N MET A 13 5.23 -30.28 6.29
CA MET A 13 4.72 -29.29 5.34
C MET A 13 5.19 -27.86 5.63
N GLN A 14 5.42 -27.49 6.89
CA GLN A 14 5.90 -26.15 7.24
C GLN A 14 7.35 -25.91 6.77
N SER A 15 8.19 -26.94 6.76
CA SER A 15 9.57 -26.82 6.28
C SER A 15 9.66 -26.69 4.76
N LEU A 16 8.72 -27.30 4.02
CA LEU A 16 8.65 -27.18 2.56
C LEU A 16 7.99 -25.86 2.14
N GLU A 17 6.95 -25.42 2.85
CA GLU A 17 6.33 -24.10 2.63
C GLU A 17 7.32 -22.96 2.92
N ASN A 18 8.11 -23.05 4.00
CA ASN A 18 9.13 -22.04 4.29
C ASN A 18 10.29 -22.07 3.27
N GLY A 19 10.65 -23.23 2.74
CA GLY A 19 11.67 -23.37 1.70
C GLY A 19 11.22 -22.82 0.34
N ILE A 20 9.96 -23.04 -0.06
CA ILE A 20 9.39 -22.50 -1.31
C ILE A 20 9.13 -21.00 -1.19
N VAL A 21 8.65 -20.52 -0.04
CA VAL A 21 8.45 -19.09 0.24
C VAL A 21 9.78 -18.33 0.26
N ALA A 22 10.85 -18.93 0.80
CA ALA A 22 12.19 -18.34 0.77
C ALA A 22 12.82 -18.33 -0.64
N THR A 23 12.52 -19.34 -1.48
CA THR A 23 13.07 -19.44 -2.84
C THR A 23 12.37 -18.50 -3.82
N VAL A 24 11.07 -18.22 -3.64
CA VAL A 24 10.31 -17.26 -4.47
C VAL A 24 10.54 -15.81 -4.01
N ALA A 25 10.93 -15.57 -2.76
CA ALA A 25 11.25 -14.23 -2.26
C ALA A 25 12.67 -13.73 -2.65
N ALA A 26 13.56 -14.60 -3.14
CA ALA A 26 15.00 -14.31 -3.18
C ALA A 26 15.58 -13.80 -4.51
N ALA A 27 14.92 -13.91 -5.67
CA ALA A 27 15.55 -13.42 -6.91
C ALA A 27 14.56 -13.20 -8.06
N SER A 28 14.66 -12.04 -8.73
CA SER A 28 14.19 -11.70 -10.10
C SER A 28 12.82 -11.01 -10.37
N ASP A 29 12.04 -10.58 -9.39
CA ASP A 29 10.66 -10.08 -9.68
C ASP A 29 10.51 -8.60 -10.11
N PHE A 30 11.58 -7.82 -10.21
CA PHE A 30 11.50 -6.40 -10.61
C PHE A 30 12.09 -6.06 -11.99
N GLU A 31 12.69 -7.02 -12.70
CA GLU A 31 13.31 -6.75 -14.01
C GLU A 31 12.30 -6.24 -15.05
N THR A 32 11.06 -6.71 -14.98
CA THR A 32 9.97 -6.23 -15.84
C THR A 32 9.50 -4.81 -15.47
N ILE A 33 9.63 -4.42 -14.20
CA ILE A 33 9.21 -3.10 -13.70
C ILE A 33 10.27 -2.03 -14.01
N VAL A 34 11.56 -2.35 -13.87
CA VAL A 34 12.68 -1.41 -14.12
C VAL A 34 12.68 -0.87 -15.56
N ASN A 35 12.20 -1.68 -16.50
CA ASN A 35 12.20 -1.34 -17.92
C ASN A 35 10.87 -0.73 -18.40
N ASP A 36 9.87 -0.55 -17.53
CA ASP A 36 8.60 0.06 -17.90
C ASP A 36 8.72 1.58 -17.96
N VAL A 37 8.18 2.19 -19.03
CA VAL A 37 8.19 3.65 -19.23
C VAL A 37 7.46 4.39 -18.11
N SER A 38 6.52 3.74 -17.44
CA SER A 38 5.74 4.29 -16.33
C SER A 38 6.51 4.27 -14.99
N CYS A 39 7.62 3.54 -14.92
CA CYS A 39 8.42 3.38 -13.71
C CYS A 39 9.64 4.30 -13.74
N SER A 40 9.49 5.51 -13.20
CA SER A 40 10.66 6.38 -13.00
C SER A 40 11.63 5.77 -11.97
N GLN A 41 12.90 6.18 -12.03
CA GLN A 41 13.92 5.73 -11.07
C GLN A 41 13.49 6.01 -9.62
N SER A 42 12.87 7.16 -9.36
CA SER A 42 12.35 7.51 -8.04
C SER A 42 11.19 6.61 -7.60
N THR A 43 10.34 6.19 -8.53
CA THR A 43 9.28 5.20 -8.26
C THR A 43 9.90 3.85 -7.91
N TYR A 44 10.85 3.39 -8.71
CA TYR A 44 11.57 2.15 -8.46
C TYR A 44 12.26 2.13 -7.08
N ASP A 45 12.90 3.24 -6.71
CA ASP A 45 13.56 3.38 -5.40
C ASP A 45 12.57 3.29 -4.24
N ILE A 46 11.34 3.83 -4.37
CA ILE A 46 10.27 3.63 -3.38
C ILE A 46 9.88 2.15 -3.32
N LEU A 47 9.67 1.50 -4.46
CA LEU A 47 9.22 0.09 -4.48
C LEU A 47 10.26 -0.84 -3.86
N ARG A 48 11.55 -0.60 -4.13
CA ARG A 48 12.65 -1.33 -3.49
C ARG A 48 12.65 -1.11 -1.97
N ASP A 49 12.47 0.13 -1.52
CA ASP A 49 12.38 0.43 -0.09
C ASP A 49 11.18 -0.25 0.55
N MET A 50 10.01 -0.25 -0.09
CA MET A 50 8.79 -0.87 0.43
C MET A 50 8.88 -2.40 0.47
N ARG A 51 9.51 -3.01 -0.54
CA ARG A 51 9.84 -4.44 -0.50
C ARG A 51 10.73 -4.73 0.68
N ASP A 52 11.85 -4.02 0.78
CA ASP A 52 12.80 -4.26 1.87
C ASP A 52 12.16 -3.96 3.23
N LEU A 53 11.29 -2.95 3.34
CA LEU A 53 10.54 -2.67 4.55
C LEU A 53 9.65 -3.86 4.85
N THR A 54 8.84 -4.35 3.91
CA THR A 54 7.91 -5.49 4.08
C THR A 54 8.63 -6.79 4.42
N ASP A 55 9.78 -7.05 3.82
CA ASP A 55 10.58 -8.25 4.07
C ASP A 55 11.37 -8.12 5.39
N ARG A 56 11.88 -6.92 5.69
CA ARG A 56 12.66 -6.60 6.90
C ARG A 56 11.84 -5.89 7.96
N PHE A 57 10.51 -6.01 7.90
CA PHE A 57 9.54 -5.37 8.80
C PHE A 57 9.69 -5.80 10.26
N LEU A 58 10.64 -6.68 10.48
CA LEU A 58 11.09 -7.22 11.75
C LEU A 58 12.39 -6.56 12.27
N ALA A 59 13.06 -5.65 11.54
CA ALA A 59 14.44 -5.26 11.88
C ALA A 59 14.86 -3.76 11.75
N ASP A 60 14.30 -2.90 10.89
CA ASP A 60 14.96 -1.59 10.63
C ASP A 60 14.05 -0.37 10.35
N ILE A 61 14.03 0.57 11.29
CA ILE A 61 13.23 1.82 11.30
C ILE A 61 13.89 2.95 10.47
N THR A 62 15.18 2.83 10.10
CA THR A 62 15.94 3.94 9.47
C THR A 62 15.44 4.34 8.06
N LYS A 63 14.79 3.44 7.32
CA LYS A 63 14.29 3.68 5.95
C LYS A 63 13.14 4.68 5.89
N VAL A 64 12.47 4.92 7.01
CA VAL A 64 11.29 5.76 7.12
C VAL A 64 11.62 7.23 6.92
N GLY A 65 12.72 7.70 7.53
CA GLY A 65 13.15 9.10 7.43
C GLY A 65 13.44 9.53 5.99
N ARG A 66 13.80 8.57 5.14
CA ARG A 66 13.96 8.81 3.69
C ARG A 66 12.61 9.00 3.00
N LEU A 67 11.60 8.18 3.29
CA LEU A 67 10.28 8.29 2.64
C LEU A 67 9.55 9.58 2.99
N THR A 68 9.66 10.07 4.23
CA THR A 68 9.03 11.33 4.66
C THR A 68 9.72 12.57 4.12
N SER A 69 11.00 12.47 3.73
CA SER A 69 11.76 13.57 3.10
C SER A 69 11.63 13.62 1.58
N LEU A 70 10.98 12.64 0.96
CA LEU A 70 10.75 12.63 -0.48
C LEU A 70 9.81 13.78 -0.92
N PRO A 71 10.20 14.56 -1.94
CA PRO A 71 9.38 15.66 -2.43
C PRO A 71 8.08 15.15 -3.07
N SER A 72 6.98 15.88 -2.89
CA SER A 72 5.74 15.60 -3.62
C SER A 72 5.91 15.93 -5.11
N ALA A 73 5.23 15.20 -5.99
CA ALA A 73 5.17 15.55 -7.42
C ALA A 73 4.53 16.91 -7.70
N HIS A 74 3.82 17.49 -6.72
CA HIS A 74 3.31 18.87 -6.80
C HIS A 74 4.42 19.92 -6.62
N ALA A 75 5.54 19.56 -5.97
CA ALA A 75 6.62 20.50 -5.73
C ALA A 75 7.37 20.74 -7.05
N PRO A 76 7.41 21.98 -7.57
CA PRO A 76 8.13 22.28 -8.80
C PRO A 76 9.64 22.21 -8.59
N GLY A 77 10.38 21.89 -9.67
CA GLY A 77 11.85 21.92 -9.67
C GLY A 77 12.54 20.64 -9.21
N PHE A 78 11.78 19.57 -8.96
CA PHE A 78 12.33 18.25 -8.66
C PHE A 78 12.22 17.31 -9.87
N PRO A 79 13.08 16.29 -10.01
CA PRO A 79 12.94 15.29 -11.06
C PRO A 79 11.60 14.54 -11.04
N THR A 80 10.94 14.51 -9.88
CA THR A 80 9.64 13.87 -9.66
C THR A 80 8.45 14.81 -9.87
N SER A 81 8.69 16.08 -10.23
CA SER A 81 7.62 17.03 -10.52
C SER A 81 6.72 16.52 -11.65
N ASN A 82 5.40 16.52 -11.44
CA ASN A 82 4.38 15.97 -12.35
C ASN A 82 4.46 14.46 -12.64
N ASP A 83 5.26 13.70 -11.89
CA ASP A 83 5.23 12.23 -11.94
C ASP A 83 4.14 11.70 -10.99
N TRP A 84 2.96 11.44 -11.57
CA TRP A 84 1.78 11.01 -10.80
C TRP A 84 1.82 9.54 -10.38
N VAL A 85 2.55 8.68 -11.12
CA VAL A 85 2.77 7.28 -10.72
C VAL A 85 3.67 7.24 -9.50
N TYR A 86 4.75 8.03 -9.52
CA TYR A 86 5.59 8.27 -8.37
C TYR A 86 4.79 8.79 -7.17
N GLU A 87 3.96 9.82 -7.37
CA GLU A 87 3.19 10.42 -6.27
C GLU A 87 2.21 9.42 -5.64
N ALA A 88 1.54 8.62 -6.47
CA ALA A 88 0.65 7.57 -5.98
C ALA A 88 1.43 6.51 -5.17
N CYS A 89 2.60 6.09 -5.65
CA CYS A 89 3.48 5.17 -4.92
C CYS A 89 3.99 5.77 -3.60
N ARG A 90 4.40 7.05 -3.62
CA ARG A 90 4.90 7.78 -2.46
C ARG A 90 3.82 7.91 -1.38
N LEU A 91 2.60 8.28 -1.76
CA LEU A 91 1.48 8.42 -0.81
C LEU A 91 1.06 7.08 -0.22
N ALA A 92 0.98 6.02 -1.03
CA ALA A 92 0.71 4.67 -0.53
C ALA A 92 1.82 4.17 0.41
N ALA A 93 3.08 4.42 0.05
CA ALA A 93 4.25 4.10 0.88
C ALA A 93 4.20 4.83 2.23
N LEU A 94 3.79 6.10 2.26
CA LEU A 94 3.62 6.86 3.51
C LEU A 94 2.52 6.23 4.39
N ILE A 95 1.31 5.99 3.84
CA ILE A 95 0.23 5.34 4.59
C ILE A 95 0.70 4.00 5.16
N TYR A 96 1.32 3.18 4.31
CA TYR A 96 1.78 1.87 4.67
C TYR A 96 2.80 1.97 5.81
N THR A 97 3.90 2.69 5.59
CA THR A 97 5.01 2.84 6.53
C THR A 97 4.57 3.45 7.86
N THR A 98 3.70 4.45 7.86
CA THR A 98 3.18 5.06 9.09
C THR A 98 2.37 4.06 9.91
N ALA A 99 1.52 3.24 9.27
CA ALA A 99 0.75 2.21 9.97
C ALA A 99 1.66 1.21 10.71
N ILE A 100 2.82 0.95 10.14
CA ILE A 100 3.75 -0.09 10.57
C ILE A 100 4.55 0.36 11.77
N ILE A 101 5.16 1.54 11.67
CA ILE A 101 6.00 2.09 12.74
C ILE A 101 5.15 2.43 13.94
N MET A 102 4.02 3.08 13.70
CA MET A 102 3.16 3.56 14.76
C MET A 102 2.30 2.44 15.32
N HIS A 103 2.34 1.25 14.71
CA HIS A 103 1.48 0.12 15.05
C HIS A 103 0.00 0.53 15.14
N VAL A 104 -0.45 1.31 14.15
CA VAL A 104 -1.85 1.75 14.05
C VAL A 104 -2.47 1.22 12.76
N PRO A 105 -3.80 1.00 12.72
CA PRO A 105 -4.47 0.60 11.48
C PRO A 105 -4.20 1.57 10.33
N PHE A 106 -4.22 1.08 9.08
CA PHE A 106 -4.04 1.94 7.89
C PHE A 106 -4.99 3.14 7.87
N SER A 107 -6.21 2.97 8.39
CA SER A 107 -7.16 4.07 8.55
C SER A 107 -6.59 5.17 9.42
N VAL A 108 -6.12 4.86 10.63
CA VAL A 108 -5.51 5.84 11.53
C VAL A 108 -4.25 6.46 10.91
N ALA A 109 -3.40 5.65 10.27
CA ALA A 109 -2.19 6.12 9.60
C ALA A 109 -2.45 7.08 8.44
N ALA A 110 -3.52 6.87 7.66
CA ALA A 110 -3.87 7.75 6.56
C ALA A 110 -4.38 9.13 7.01
N HIS A 111 -4.86 9.24 8.25
CA HIS A 111 -5.34 10.48 8.86
C HIS A 111 -4.28 11.16 9.74
N SER A 112 -3.31 10.40 10.26
CA SER A 112 -2.32 10.89 11.22
C SER A 112 -0.97 11.15 10.54
N TYR A 113 -0.39 12.33 10.80
CA TYR A 113 1.02 12.70 10.51
C TYR A 113 1.40 13.25 9.13
N ALA A 114 0.51 13.31 8.14
CA ALA A 114 0.82 13.99 6.89
C ALA A 114 -0.42 14.67 6.30
N SER A 115 -0.84 15.76 6.93
CA SER A 115 -1.67 16.74 6.22
C SER A 115 -0.87 17.24 5.03
N VAL A 116 -1.19 16.75 3.83
CA VAL A 116 -0.64 17.31 2.61
C VAL A 116 -1.25 18.70 2.46
N THR A 117 -0.45 19.73 2.72
CA THR A 117 -0.87 21.13 2.48
C THR A 117 -1.09 21.33 0.99
N ARG A 118 -2.36 21.29 0.56
CA ARG A 118 -2.75 21.74 -0.79
C ARG A 118 -2.83 23.26 -0.82
N TRP A 119 -2.30 23.88 -1.86
CA TRP A 119 -2.72 25.25 -2.19
C TRP A 119 -4.06 25.20 -2.91
N SER A 120 -5.11 25.67 -2.24
CA SER A 120 -6.39 25.92 -2.91
C SER A 120 -6.23 27.05 -3.92
N THR A 121 -6.99 26.99 -5.02
CA THR A 121 -7.17 28.13 -5.95
C THR A 121 -7.75 29.37 -5.27
N LYS A 122 -8.27 29.23 -4.04
CA LYS A 122 -8.73 30.33 -3.18
C LYS A 122 -7.70 30.77 -2.13
N GLY A 123 -6.43 30.36 -2.23
CA GLY A 123 -5.34 30.81 -1.34
C GLY A 123 -5.34 30.24 0.09
N HIS A 124 -6.19 29.26 0.39
CA HIS A 124 -6.24 28.61 1.71
C HIS A 124 -5.59 27.22 1.65
N PRO A 125 -4.75 26.84 2.63
CA PRO A 125 -4.24 25.48 2.74
C PRO A 125 -5.40 24.52 3.02
N ILE A 126 -5.70 23.61 2.09
CA ILE A 126 -6.64 22.51 2.34
C ILE A 126 -5.80 21.35 2.85
N THR A 127 -6.02 20.96 4.10
CA THR A 127 -5.45 19.74 4.68
C THR A 127 -6.21 18.55 4.10
N ALA A 128 -5.61 17.85 3.14
CA ALA A 128 -6.19 16.62 2.60
C ALA A 128 -5.61 15.41 3.35
N THR A 129 -6.44 14.39 3.59
CA THR A 129 -5.93 13.09 4.07
C THR A 129 -5.01 12.47 3.03
N LEU A 130 -4.09 11.59 3.45
CA LEU A 130 -3.22 10.87 2.51
C LEU A 130 -4.02 10.05 1.49
N THR A 131 -5.17 9.51 1.91
CA THR A 131 -6.09 8.76 1.02
C THR A 131 -6.69 9.64 -0.06
N GLU A 132 -7.13 10.86 0.27
CA GLU A 132 -7.68 11.79 -0.73
C GLU A 132 -6.60 12.28 -1.69
N ALA A 133 -5.41 12.61 -1.18
CA ALA A 133 -4.27 12.96 -2.01
C ALA A 133 -3.89 11.79 -2.94
N LEU A 134 -3.95 10.55 -2.44
CA LEU A 134 -3.65 9.36 -3.23
C LEU A 134 -4.68 9.15 -4.34
N TYR A 135 -5.96 9.32 -4.02
CA TYR A 135 -7.03 9.22 -5.01
C TYR A 135 -6.87 10.28 -6.10
N GLU A 136 -6.55 11.52 -5.74
CA GLU A 136 -6.28 12.59 -6.71
C GLU A 136 -5.06 12.28 -7.59
N ALA A 137 -3.97 11.78 -7.00
CA ALA A 137 -2.79 11.38 -7.76
C ALA A 137 -3.14 10.28 -8.78
N LEU A 138 -3.92 9.28 -8.37
CA LEU A 138 -4.38 8.20 -9.25
C LEU A 138 -5.23 8.70 -10.42
N GLN A 139 -6.11 9.69 -10.19
CA GLN A 139 -6.91 10.31 -11.26
C GLN A 139 -6.05 10.99 -12.34
N ARG A 140 -4.81 11.37 -12.01
CA ARG A 140 -3.86 11.97 -12.95
C ARG A 140 -2.94 10.95 -13.62
N THR A 141 -3.07 9.67 -13.29
CA THR A 141 -2.35 8.57 -13.96
C THR A 141 -3.22 7.86 -14.98
N ASP A 142 -2.60 7.10 -15.87
CA ASP A 142 -3.30 6.21 -16.80
C ASP A 142 -3.77 4.91 -16.12
N VAL A 143 -4.87 5.00 -15.37
CA VAL A 143 -5.54 3.84 -14.76
C VAL A 143 -6.27 2.96 -15.78
N VAL A 144 -6.44 3.41 -17.03
CA VAL A 144 -7.10 2.65 -18.09
C VAL A 144 -6.19 1.51 -18.54
N ASN A 145 -4.90 1.78 -18.71
CA ASN A 145 -3.88 0.80 -19.06
C ASN A 145 -3.30 0.06 -17.84
N ILE A 146 -3.83 0.29 -16.63
CA ILE A 146 -3.48 -0.45 -15.41
C ILE A 146 -1.96 -0.40 -15.14
N TRP A 147 -1.31 0.69 -15.57
CA TRP A 147 0.14 0.88 -15.51
C TRP A 147 0.98 -0.25 -16.15
N ASN A 148 0.43 -1.00 -17.12
CA ASN A 148 1.14 -2.05 -17.87
C ASN A 148 1.87 -3.05 -16.96
N ASN A 149 3.21 -3.15 -17.05
CA ASN A 149 4.01 -4.07 -16.24
C ASN A 149 4.00 -3.72 -14.75
N MET A 150 3.51 -2.53 -14.39
CA MET A 150 3.32 -2.11 -13.01
C MET A 150 1.93 -2.41 -12.46
N ALA A 151 1.12 -3.25 -13.12
CA ALA A 151 -0.21 -3.62 -12.63
C ALA A 151 -0.19 -4.16 -11.18
N GLY A 152 0.82 -4.94 -10.81
CA GLY A 152 1.01 -5.38 -9.42
C GLY A 152 1.17 -4.22 -8.42
N VAL A 153 1.87 -3.16 -8.83
CA VAL A 153 2.07 -1.94 -8.04
C VAL A 153 0.76 -1.17 -7.92
N LEU A 154 0.01 -1.01 -9.02
CA LEU A 154 -1.30 -0.36 -8.99
C LEU A 154 -2.27 -1.09 -8.06
N TYR A 155 -2.26 -2.43 -8.08
CA TYR A 155 -3.05 -3.25 -7.17
C TYR A 155 -2.69 -2.97 -5.70
N TRP A 156 -1.40 -2.97 -5.37
CA TRP A 156 -0.92 -2.67 -4.02
C TRP A 156 -1.32 -1.26 -3.57
N VAL A 157 -1.06 -0.24 -4.39
CA VAL A 157 -1.41 1.16 -4.13
C VAL A 157 -2.90 1.31 -3.84
N CYS A 158 -3.76 0.74 -4.69
CA CYS A 158 -5.21 0.82 -4.51
C CYS A 158 -5.67 0.08 -3.26
N SER A 159 -5.06 -1.06 -2.93
CA SER A 159 -5.40 -1.85 -1.75
C SER A 159 -5.04 -1.14 -0.45
N VAL A 160 -3.85 -0.53 -0.38
CA VAL A 160 -3.42 0.28 0.77
C VAL A 160 -4.31 1.51 0.92
N GLY A 161 -4.56 2.23 -0.18
CA GLY A 161 -5.44 3.39 -0.18
C GLY A 161 -6.86 3.06 0.28
N ALA A 162 -7.44 1.96 -0.22
CA ALA A 162 -8.77 1.50 0.19
C ALA A 162 -8.83 1.09 1.66
N ALA A 163 -7.75 0.52 2.21
CA ALA A 163 -7.64 0.21 3.63
C ALA A 163 -7.50 1.50 4.48
N GLY A 164 -6.73 2.48 4.01
CA GLY A 164 -6.60 3.80 4.63
C GLY A 164 -7.90 4.61 4.64
N ALA A 165 -8.75 4.40 3.63
CA ALA A 165 -10.06 5.05 3.54
C ALA A 165 -11.13 4.45 4.48
N ARG A 166 -10.80 3.42 5.27
CA ARG A 166 -11.75 2.85 6.26
C ARG A 166 -11.91 3.81 7.44
N ARG A 167 -13.09 3.82 8.06
CA ARG A 167 -13.29 4.52 9.33
C ARG A 167 -12.73 3.69 10.48
N PRO A 168 -12.07 4.30 11.46
CA PRO A 168 -11.94 3.70 12.77
C PRO A 168 -13.33 3.64 13.41
N GLU A 169 -13.83 2.45 13.78
CA GLU A 169 -15.11 2.27 14.48
C GLU A 169 -15.12 2.83 15.92
N ALA A 170 -14.00 3.39 16.41
CA ALA A 170 -13.78 3.67 17.83
C ALA A 170 -14.19 5.08 18.32
N ILE A 171 -14.78 5.97 17.52
CA ILE A 171 -15.14 7.33 17.99
C ILE A 171 -16.54 7.70 17.50
N GLU A 172 -17.54 7.09 18.10
CA GLU A 172 -18.96 7.33 17.79
C GLU A 172 -19.60 8.43 18.65
N THR A 173 -18.85 9.32 19.31
CA THR A 173 -19.49 10.17 20.34
C THR A 173 -19.34 11.69 20.28
N VAL A 174 -18.45 12.36 19.54
CA VAL A 174 -18.40 13.85 19.69
C VAL A 174 -18.15 14.71 18.44
N GLN A 175 -17.66 14.20 17.30
CA GLN A 175 -17.38 15.10 16.18
C GLN A 175 -18.19 14.73 14.94
N ARG A 176 -19.26 15.51 14.69
CA ARG A 176 -19.86 15.64 13.35
C ARG A 176 -18.74 16.15 12.42
N PHE A 177 -18.02 15.23 11.80
CA PHE A 177 -17.25 15.55 10.61
C PHE A 177 -18.19 16.13 9.56
N ASP A 178 -17.69 17.10 8.80
CA ASP A 178 -18.46 17.76 7.75
C ASP A 178 -18.90 16.69 6.73
N SER A 179 -20.20 16.56 6.47
CA SER A 179 -20.79 15.45 5.69
C SER A 179 -20.20 15.28 4.30
N ARG A 180 -19.56 16.34 3.78
CA ARG A 180 -18.89 16.39 2.48
C ARG A 180 -17.55 15.66 2.46
N GLU A 181 -16.72 15.83 3.47
CA GLU A 181 -15.42 15.12 3.59
C GLU A 181 -15.68 13.63 3.80
N GLU A 182 -16.69 13.33 4.61
CA GLU A 182 -17.17 11.99 4.86
C GLU A 182 -17.60 11.28 3.55
N ALA A 183 -18.38 11.96 2.72
CA ALA A 183 -18.79 11.46 1.41
C ALA A 183 -17.60 11.29 0.44
N SER A 184 -16.62 12.19 0.50
CA SER A 184 -15.38 12.13 -0.30
C SER A 184 -14.59 10.86 0.01
N LEU A 185 -14.36 10.54 1.29
CA LEU A 185 -13.63 9.34 1.70
C LEU A 185 -14.36 8.05 1.33
N ILE A 186 -15.70 8.00 1.48
CA ILE A 186 -16.51 6.86 1.02
C ILE A 186 -16.35 6.66 -0.49
N TRP A 187 -16.42 7.76 -1.26
CA TRP A 187 -16.27 7.72 -2.70
C TRP A 187 -14.87 7.25 -3.11
N ALA A 188 -13.82 7.87 -2.56
CA ALA A 188 -12.44 7.49 -2.78
C ALA A 188 -12.21 6.00 -2.48
N ARG A 189 -12.73 5.51 -1.34
CA ARG A 189 -12.68 4.09 -0.99
C ARG A 189 -13.31 3.20 -2.06
N ARG A 190 -14.51 3.55 -2.54
CA ARG A 190 -15.23 2.77 -3.57
C ARG A 190 -14.45 2.74 -4.89
N CYS A 191 -13.88 3.87 -5.32
CA CYS A 191 -13.06 3.94 -6.51
C CYS A 191 -11.78 3.11 -6.36
N LEU A 192 -11.09 3.22 -5.23
CA LEU A 192 -9.87 2.46 -4.96
C LEU A 192 -10.13 0.94 -4.94
N ILE A 193 -11.23 0.50 -4.32
CA ILE A 193 -11.66 -0.91 -4.37
C ILE A 193 -11.94 -1.33 -5.81
N MET A 194 -12.66 -0.52 -6.57
CA MET A 194 -12.98 -0.83 -7.98
C MET A 194 -11.70 -1.01 -8.82
N HIS A 195 -10.73 -0.10 -8.71
CA HIS A 195 -9.44 -0.21 -9.40
C HIS A 195 -8.64 -1.42 -8.93
N ALA A 196 -8.60 -1.69 -7.62
CA ALA A 196 -7.93 -2.86 -7.07
C ALA A 196 -8.56 -4.16 -7.61
N THR A 197 -9.89 -4.28 -7.62
CA THR A 197 -10.59 -5.46 -8.14
C THR A 197 -10.34 -5.65 -9.63
N ARG A 198 -10.45 -4.59 -10.44
CA ARG A 198 -10.16 -4.67 -11.88
C ARG A 198 -8.75 -5.17 -12.15
N THR A 199 -7.77 -4.65 -11.41
CA THR A 199 -6.36 -5.03 -11.54
C THR A 199 -6.14 -6.47 -11.06
N MET A 200 -6.73 -6.85 -9.93
CA MET A 200 -6.67 -8.20 -9.38
C MET A 200 -7.22 -9.25 -10.34
N VAL A 201 -8.34 -8.97 -11.02
CA VAL A 201 -8.93 -9.90 -11.99
C VAL A 201 -7.97 -10.20 -13.13
N ILE A 202 -7.20 -9.23 -13.61
CA ILE A 202 -6.21 -9.47 -14.67
C ILE A 202 -5.01 -10.23 -14.12
N LEU A 203 -4.48 -9.77 -12.98
CA LEU A 203 -3.31 -10.36 -12.35
C LEU A 203 -3.53 -11.81 -11.90
N VAL A 204 -4.73 -12.19 -11.46
CA VAL A 204 -4.97 -13.56 -10.96
C VAL A 204 -4.91 -14.60 -12.09
N PHE A 205 -5.25 -14.24 -13.32
CA PHE A 205 -5.14 -15.15 -14.46
C PHE A 205 -3.73 -15.23 -15.03
N GLN A 206 -2.94 -14.16 -14.91
CA GLN A 206 -1.56 -14.12 -15.41
C GLN A 206 -0.56 -14.63 -14.37
N HIS A 207 -0.77 -14.27 -13.10
CA HIS A 207 0.15 -14.45 -11.97
C HIS A 207 -0.59 -14.81 -10.67
N PRO A 208 -1.31 -15.94 -10.61
CA PRO A 208 -2.14 -16.29 -9.45
C PRO A 208 -1.33 -16.40 -8.15
N VAL A 209 -0.14 -17.00 -8.21
CA VAL A 209 0.72 -17.23 -7.04
C VAL A 209 1.21 -15.91 -6.43
N PRO A 210 1.82 -14.98 -7.19
CA PRO A 210 2.17 -13.65 -6.66
C PRO A 210 0.99 -12.88 -6.06
N VAL A 211 -0.20 -12.94 -6.67
CA VAL A 211 -1.41 -12.28 -6.12
C VAL A 211 -1.77 -12.87 -4.76
N MET A 212 -1.86 -14.20 -4.64
CA MET A 212 -2.16 -14.85 -3.36
C MET A 212 -1.12 -14.53 -2.28
N LEU A 213 0.16 -14.53 -2.63
CA LEU A 213 1.25 -14.18 -1.71
C LEU A 213 1.16 -12.72 -1.25
N SER A 214 0.85 -11.79 -2.17
CA SER A 214 0.68 -10.37 -1.83
C SER A 214 -0.48 -10.15 -0.85
N GLN A 215 -1.60 -10.85 -1.04
CA GLN A 215 -2.75 -10.79 -0.14
C GLN A 215 -2.42 -11.37 1.24
N LYS A 216 -1.75 -12.53 1.28
CA LYS A 216 -1.28 -13.14 2.53
C LYS A 216 -0.36 -12.19 3.29
N ARG A 217 0.60 -11.57 2.60
CA ARG A 217 1.52 -10.58 3.20
C ARG A 217 0.78 -9.38 3.76
N LEU A 218 -0.19 -8.83 3.03
CA LEU A 218 -0.98 -7.70 3.51
C LEU A 218 -1.78 -8.05 4.78
N LEU A 219 -2.36 -9.26 4.85
CA LEU A 219 -3.05 -9.76 6.05
C LEU A 219 -2.09 -9.94 7.22
N GLN A 220 -0.91 -10.51 6.99
CA GLN A 220 0.12 -10.66 8.03
C GLN A 220 0.55 -9.29 8.59
N VAL A 221 0.72 -8.28 7.73
CA VAL A 221 1.00 -6.92 8.17
C VAL A 221 -0.13 -6.36 9.02
N GLN A 222 -1.39 -6.55 8.61
CA GLN A 222 -2.54 -6.09 9.38
C GLN A 222 -2.65 -6.80 10.74
N GLU A 223 -2.38 -8.09 10.80
CA GLU A 223 -2.35 -8.87 12.05
C GLU A 223 -1.22 -8.41 12.98
N LEU A 224 -0.02 -8.16 12.44
CA LEU A 224 1.11 -7.64 13.22
C LEU A 224 0.84 -6.24 13.78
N ILE A 225 0.16 -5.39 13.02
CA ILE A 225 -0.29 -4.08 13.48
C ILE A 225 -1.33 -4.25 14.60
N ALA A 226 -2.29 -5.16 14.44
CA ALA A 226 -3.38 -5.36 15.39
C ALA A 226 -2.95 -6.05 16.70
N THR A 227 -1.97 -6.94 16.67
CA THR A 227 -1.55 -7.78 17.83
C THR A 227 -0.67 -7.06 18.85
N ARG A 228 -0.23 -5.81 18.58
CA ARG A 228 0.59 -5.00 19.50
C ARG A 228 -0.15 -3.81 20.12
N ILE A 229 -1.45 -3.68 19.85
CA ILE A 229 -2.38 -2.76 20.52
C ILE A 229 -3.01 -3.50 21.69
#